data_AF-A0A846QYL4-F1
#
_entry.id   AF-A0A846QYL4-F1
#
_cell.length_a   1.000
_cell.length_b   1.000
_cell.length_c   1.000
_cell.angle_alpha   90.00
_cell.angle_beta   90.00
_cell.angle_gamma   90.00
#
_symmetry.space_group_name_H-M   'P 1'
#
loop_
_entity.id
_entity.type
_entity.pdbx_description
1 polymer ?
#
loop_
_entity_poly.entity_id
_entity_poly.type
_entity_poly.pdbx_seq_one_letter_code
_entity_poly.pdbx_strand_id
1 'polypeptide(L)'
;MEKLFCLGMIFLLFVSCDGNKKDEVTNVDTAQEFSLGKLKKPIATNPKAKEILNKWPEFNALETSFNALYNVNSQEDLTLVIEDLIEKQKLLAASNYPLQFNVAQIKSRQNVFKSFVLKTKGDLEYRIAPQESVKEMVTAYNALRNQFNVITNNPLDIKSLLE
;
A
#
# COMPACT_ATOMS: atom_id res chain seq x y z
N MET A 1 -5.18 -7.58 63.40
CA MET A 1 -4.23 -8.02 62.34
C MET A 1 -4.92 -8.22 60.99
N GLU A 2 -6.01 -7.51 60.66
CA GLU A 2 -6.63 -7.59 59.32
C GLU A 2 -6.45 -6.31 58.49
N LYS A 3 -6.07 -5.20 59.12
CA LYS A 3 -5.82 -3.92 58.43
C LYS A 3 -4.37 -3.74 57.95
N LEU A 4 -3.47 -4.66 58.31
CA LEU A 4 -2.07 -4.64 57.86
C LEU A 4 -1.83 -5.47 56.59
N PHE A 5 -2.79 -6.32 56.19
CA PHE A 5 -2.63 -7.20 55.03
C PHE A 5 -2.99 -6.47 53.71
N CYS A 6 -3.89 -5.49 53.77
CA CYS A 6 -4.28 -4.70 52.60
C CYS A 6 -3.23 -3.65 52.18
N LEU A 7 -2.30 -3.26 53.07
CA LEU A 7 -1.28 -2.27 52.76
C LEU A 7 -0.08 -2.87 51.99
N GLY A 8 0.15 -4.18 52.09
CA GLY A 8 1.23 -4.88 51.39
C GLY A 8 0.97 -5.12 49.89
N MET A 9 -0.31 -5.14 49.48
CA MET A 9 -0.69 -5.48 48.10
C MET A 9 -0.61 -4.30 47.12
N ILE A 10 -0.56 -3.07 47.62
CA ILE A 10 -0.44 -1.84 46.80
C ILE A 10 1.04 -1.52 46.46
N PHE A 11 1.99 -2.02 47.26
CA PHE A 11 3.42 -1.73 47.05
C PHE A 11 4.05 -2.57 45.93
N LEU A 12 3.40 -3.65 45.50
CA LEU A 12 3.88 -4.52 44.41
C LEU A 12 3.64 -3.94 43.00
N LEU A 13 2.90 -2.83 42.87
CA LEU A 13 2.65 -2.19 41.58
C LEU A 13 3.76 -1.22 41.13
N PHE A 14 4.78 -0.98 41.96
CA PHE A 14 5.89 -0.08 41.64
C PHE A 14 7.21 -0.79 41.25
N VAL A 15 7.23 -2.12 41.13
CA VAL A 15 8.42 -2.90 40.70
C VAL A 15 8.23 -3.45 39.28
N SER A 16 7.72 -2.64 38.36
CA SER A 16 7.82 -2.91 36.92
C SER A 16 8.69 -1.83 36.27
N CYS A 17 9.97 -1.85 36.64
CA CYS A 17 11.02 -1.15 35.93
C CYS A 17 12.15 -2.15 35.71
N ASP A 18 11.94 -3.07 34.75
CA ASP A 18 13.03 -3.87 34.20
C ASP A 18 13.79 -2.99 33.20
N GLY A 19 14.57 -2.07 33.77
CA GLY A 19 15.59 -1.33 33.06
C GLY A 19 16.76 -2.26 32.79
N ASN A 20 16.66 -3.08 31.74
CA ASN A 20 17.81 -3.56 30.97
C ASN A 20 17.36 -4.35 29.74
N LYS A 21 17.41 -3.67 28.59
CA LYS A 21 18.19 -4.08 27.42
C LYS A 21 18.31 -2.85 26.54
N LYS A 22 19.41 -2.11 26.72
CA LYS A 22 20.03 -1.46 25.56
C LYS A 22 20.40 -2.61 24.65
N ASP A 23 19.55 -2.88 23.66
CA ASP A 23 20.02 -3.63 22.51
C ASP A 23 21.15 -2.77 21.92
N GLU A 24 22.37 -3.27 22.11
CA GLU A 24 23.52 -2.86 21.35
C GLU A 24 23.08 -2.77 19.90
N VAL A 25 23.08 -1.54 19.38
CA VAL A 25 23.16 -1.30 17.95
C VAL A 25 24.48 -1.92 17.53
N THR A 26 24.43 -3.21 17.21
CA THR A 26 25.48 -3.87 16.47
C THR A 26 25.39 -3.22 15.10
N ASN A 27 26.23 -2.21 14.90
CA ASN A 27 26.59 -1.69 13.60
C ASN A 27 27.27 -2.84 12.84
N VAL A 28 26.47 -3.80 12.38
CA VAL A 28 26.88 -4.67 11.29
C VAL A 28 26.58 -3.88 10.03
N ASP A 29 27.53 -3.00 9.71
CA ASP A 29 27.68 -2.45 8.36
C ASP A 29 28.16 -3.58 7.43
N THR A 30 27.35 -4.63 7.33
CA THR A 30 27.25 -5.37 6.08
C THR A 30 26.30 -4.51 5.28
N ALA A 31 26.81 -3.89 4.22
CA ALA A 31 25.98 -3.39 3.13
C ALA A 31 25.12 -4.56 2.62
N GLN A 32 23.98 -4.79 3.27
CA GLN A 32 23.00 -5.74 2.84
C GLN A 32 22.46 -5.15 1.54
N GLU A 33 22.76 -5.81 0.43
CA GLU A 33 22.30 -5.43 -0.89
C GLU A 33 20.78 -5.24 -0.83
N PHE A 34 20.34 -4.00 -1.06
CA PHE A 34 18.93 -3.66 -0.99
C PHE A 34 18.19 -4.46 -2.05
N SER A 35 17.19 -5.24 -1.63
CA SER A 35 16.37 -6.01 -2.55
C SER A 35 14.92 -6.08 -2.08
N LEU A 36 14.02 -5.85 -3.02
CA LEU A 36 12.57 -6.05 -2.86
C LEU A 36 12.14 -7.51 -3.07
N GLY A 37 13.08 -8.38 -3.45
CA GLY A 37 12.80 -9.74 -3.86
C GLY A 37 11.91 -9.81 -5.11
N LYS A 38 11.29 -10.98 -5.32
CA LYS A 38 10.49 -11.24 -6.52
C LYS A 38 9.08 -10.66 -6.37
N LEU A 39 8.83 -9.52 -7.02
CA LEU A 39 7.50 -8.91 -7.09
C LEU A 39 6.62 -9.58 -8.15
N LYS A 40 5.31 -9.70 -7.86
CA LYS A 40 4.33 -10.18 -8.85
C LYS A 40 4.14 -9.13 -9.93
N LYS A 41 4.29 -9.52 -11.20
CA LYS A 41 4.08 -8.60 -12.33
C LYS A 41 2.64 -8.05 -12.35
N PRO A 42 2.45 -6.84 -12.92
CA PRO A 42 1.11 -6.27 -13.10
C PRO A 42 0.18 -7.17 -13.94
N ILE A 43 -1.04 -7.44 -13.46
CA ILE A 43 -2.06 -8.23 -14.18
C ILE A 43 -2.54 -7.46 -15.41
N ALA A 44 -2.45 -8.06 -16.60
CA ALA A 44 -2.88 -7.43 -17.84
C ALA A 44 -4.38 -7.06 -17.82
N THR A 45 -4.69 -5.90 -18.40
CA THR A 45 -6.07 -5.47 -18.62
C THR A 45 -6.61 -6.06 -19.93
N ASN A 46 -7.89 -6.42 -19.96
CA ASN A 46 -8.55 -6.93 -21.16
C ASN A 46 -8.69 -5.82 -22.22
N PRO A 47 -8.94 -6.15 -23.50
CA PRO A 47 -8.96 -5.14 -24.57
C PRO A 47 -9.94 -3.98 -24.33
N LYS A 48 -11.13 -4.28 -23.79
CA LYS A 48 -12.16 -3.27 -23.48
C LYS A 48 -11.70 -2.31 -22.39
N ALA A 49 -11.14 -2.83 -21.30
CA ALA A 49 -10.60 -2.01 -20.21
C ALA A 49 -9.41 -1.19 -20.69
N LYS A 50 -8.50 -1.81 -21.45
CA LYS A 50 -7.32 -1.15 -22.00
C LYS A 50 -7.68 0.05 -22.88
N GLU A 51 -8.70 -0.07 -23.72
CA GLU A 51 -9.13 1.04 -24.57
C GLU A 51 -9.56 2.28 -23.76
N ILE A 52 -10.27 2.06 -22.65
CA ILE A 52 -10.73 3.13 -21.76
C ILE A 52 -9.54 3.70 -20.97
N LEU A 53 -8.70 2.84 -20.38
CA LEU A 53 -7.56 3.25 -19.55
C LEU A 53 -6.52 4.03 -20.34
N ASN A 54 -6.25 3.65 -21.59
CA ASN A 54 -5.32 4.37 -22.45
C ASN A 54 -5.73 5.84 -22.69
N LYS A 55 -7.02 6.15 -22.60
CA LYS A 55 -7.57 7.50 -22.76
C LYS A 55 -7.65 8.29 -21.44
N TRP A 56 -7.17 7.72 -20.33
CA TRP A 56 -7.18 8.33 -19.00
C TRP A 56 -5.75 8.69 -18.56
N PRO A 57 -5.28 9.93 -18.82
CA PRO A 57 -3.88 10.31 -18.64
C PRO A 57 -3.37 10.12 -17.21
N GLU A 58 -4.19 10.43 -16.21
CA GLU A 58 -3.82 10.34 -14.80
C GLU A 58 -3.61 8.88 -14.36
N PHE A 59 -4.40 7.95 -14.90
CA PHE A 59 -4.17 6.53 -14.65
C PHE A 59 -2.89 6.05 -15.32
N ASN A 60 -2.63 6.48 -16.56
CA ASN A 60 -1.39 6.13 -17.27
C ASN A 60 -0.16 6.69 -16.57
N ALA A 61 -0.25 7.90 -16.00
CA ALA A 61 0.81 8.49 -15.20
C ALA A 61 1.07 7.68 -13.92
N LEU A 62 0.00 7.24 -13.23
CA LEU A 62 0.11 6.33 -12.09
C LEU A 62 0.74 4.99 -12.49
N GLU A 63 0.35 4.41 -13.62
CA GLU A 63 0.91 3.14 -14.11
C GLU A 63 2.40 3.27 -14.46
N THR A 64 2.81 4.40 -15.05
CA THR A 64 4.22 4.71 -15.32
C THR A 64 5.03 4.75 -14.02
N SER A 65 4.53 5.48 -13.01
CA SER A 65 5.14 5.56 -11.68
C SER A 65 5.23 4.18 -11.02
N PHE A 66 4.15 3.40 -11.08
CA PHE A 66 4.13 2.04 -10.53
C PHE A 66 5.13 1.11 -11.22
N ASN A 67 5.31 1.22 -12.54
CA ASN A 67 6.27 0.40 -13.27
C ASN A 67 7.72 0.73 -12.91
N ALA A 68 8.02 1.96 -12.45
CA ALA A 68 9.35 2.33 -11.98
C ALA A 68 9.79 1.51 -10.75
N LEU A 69 8.84 0.97 -9.96
CA LEU A 69 9.08 0.08 -8.83
C LEU A 69 9.99 -1.12 -9.18
N TYR A 70 9.89 -1.62 -10.41
CA TYR A 70 10.65 -2.80 -10.85
C TYR A 70 12.10 -2.50 -11.22
N ASN A 71 12.49 -1.22 -11.22
CA ASN A 71 13.85 -0.76 -11.50
C ASN A 71 14.54 -0.20 -10.25
N VAL A 72 13.89 -0.27 -9.08
CA VAL A 72 14.42 0.22 -7.81
C VAL A 72 15.58 -0.68 -7.37
N ASN A 73 16.74 -0.07 -7.11
CA ASN A 73 17.95 -0.80 -6.65
C ASN A 73 18.45 -0.30 -5.28
N SER A 74 17.80 0.71 -4.70
CA SER A 74 18.14 1.30 -3.41
C SER A 74 16.90 1.73 -2.64
N GLN A 75 17.06 2.02 -1.35
CA GLN A 75 15.98 2.54 -0.51
C GLN A 75 15.61 3.97 -0.92
N GLU A 76 16.58 4.76 -1.38
CA GLU A 76 16.39 6.10 -1.91
C GLU A 76 15.54 6.06 -3.18
N ASP A 77 15.85 5.16 -4.12
CA ASP A 77 15.02 4.95 -5.33
C ASP A 77 13.58 4.59 -4.95
N LEU A 78 13.41 3.69 -3.97
CA LEU A 78 12.09 3.30 -3.52
C LEU A 78 11.34 4.50 -2.93
N THR A 79 12.01 5.31 -2.13
CA THR A 79 11.43 6.51 -1.54
C THR A 79 10.94 7.47 -2.63
N LEU A 80 11.73 7.71 -3.67
CA LEU A 80 11.34 8.55 -4.80
C LEU A 80 10.12 7.99 -5.56
N VAL A 81 10.10 6.67 -5.82
CA VAL A 81 8.97 6.00 -6.46
C VAL A 81 7.70 6.12 -5.60
N ILE A 82 7.81 5.94 -4.28
CA ILE A 82 6.68 6.03 -3.37
C ILE A 82 6.12 7.46 -3.30
N GLU A 83 6.97 8.48 -3.25
CA GLU A 83 6.51 9.88 -3.28
C GLU A 83 5.81 10.23 -4.60
N ASP A 84 6.35 9.78 -5.74
CA ASP A 84 5.69 10.00 -7.03
C ASP A 84 4.36 9.25 -7.11
N LEU A 85 4.28 8.01 -6.62
CA LEU A 85 3.03 7.24 -6.53
C LEU A 85 1.98 7.97 -5.69
N ILE A 86 2.37 8.53 -4.54
CA ILE A 86 1.46 9.32 -3.69
C ILE A 86 0.89 10.50 -4.47
N GLU A 87 1.74 11.23 -5.19
CA GLU A 87 1.31 12.37 -5.98
C GLU A 87 0.39 11.96 -7.13
N LYS A 88 0.75 10.91 -7.89
CA LYS A 88 -0.11 10.39 -8.97
C LYS A 88 -1.45 9.87 -8.46
N GLN A 89 -1.50 9.30 -7.25
CA GLN A 89 -2.77 8.89 -6.64
C GLN A 89 -3.66 10.08 -6.29
N LYS A 90 -3.09 11.21 -5.81
CA LYS A 90 -3.88 12.42 -5.55
C LYS A 90 -4.47 12.97 -6.85
N LEU A 91 -3.65 13.06 -7.90
CA LEU A 91 -4.08 13.53 -9.22
C LEU A 91 -5.16 12.62 -9.80
N LEU A 92 -4.99 11.30 -9.74
CA LEU A 92 -5.98 10.33 -10.19
C LEU A 92 -7.30 10.46 -9.41
N ALA A 93 -7.23 10.63 -8.08
CA ALA A 93 -8.42 10.81 -7.24
C ALA A 93 -9.20 12.09 -7.56
N ALA A 94 -8.50 13.16 -7.95
CA ALA A 94 -9.09 14.44 -8.33
C ALA A 94 -9.54 14.50 -9.81
N SER A 95 -9.09 13.56 -10.64
CA SER A 95 -9.37 13.55 -12.08
C SER A 95 -10.84 13.23 -12.41
N ASN A 96 -11.22 13.49 -13.67
CA ASN A 96 -12.51 13.07 -14.19
C ASN A 96 -12.45 11.58 -14.58
N TYR A 97 -13.23 10.76 -13.87
CA TYR A 97 -13.27 9.31 -14.10
C TYR A 97 -14.01 8.99 -15.40
N PRO A 98 -13.51 8.06 -16.23
CA PRO A 98 -14.29 7.49 -17.31
C PRO A 98 -15.63 6.95 -16.78
N LEU A 99 -16.73 7.15 -17.51
CA LEU A 99 -18.08 6.83 -17.03
C LEU A 99 -18.20 5.39 -16.51
N GLN A 100 -17.61 4.42 -17.21
CA GLN A 100 -17.64 3.00 -16.83
C GLN A 100 -16.87 2.73 -15.53
N PHE A 101 -15.86 3.53 -15.20
CA PHE A 101 -15.00 3.37 -14.03
C PHE A 101 -15.30 4.36 -12.91
N ASN A 102 -16.24 5.28 -13.10
CA ASN A 102 -16.75 6.18 -12.07
C ASN A 102 -17.74 5.46 -11.14
N VAL A 103 -17.30 4.34 -10.56
CA VAL A 103 -18.10 3.47 -9.69
C VAL A 103 -17.40 3.22 -8.37
N ALA A 104 -18.16 2.93 -7.32
CA ALA A 104 -17.63 2.78 -5.97
C ALA A 104 -16.58 1.66 -5.85
N GLN A 105 -16.70 0.59 -6.64
CA GLN A 105 -15.77 -0.54 -6.64
C GLN A 105 -14.36 -0.12 -7.07
N ILE A 106 -14.23 0.76 -8.07
CA ILE A 106 -12.92 1.28 -8.50
C ILE A 106 -12.32 2.17 -7.42
N LYS A 107 -13.10 3.13 -6.91
CA LYS A 107 -12.63 4.07 -5.87
C LYS A 107 -12.23 3.35 -4.59
N SER A 108 -12.98 2.32 -4.20
CA SER A 108 -12.64 1.46 -3.06
C SER A 108 -11.30 0.76 -3.26
N ARG A 109 -11.05 0.16 -4.43
CA ARG A 109 -9.77 -0.51 -4.73
C ARG A 109 -8.60 0.48 -4.82
N GLN A 110 -8.82 1.68 -5.34
CA GLN A 110 -7.81 2.75 -5.32
C GLN A 110 -7.45 3.16 -3.89
N ASN A 111 -8.44 3.26 -2.98
CA ASN A 111 -8.17 3.57 -1.57
C ASN A 111 -7.36 2.47 -0.89
N VAL A 112 -7.65 1.19 -1.15
CA VAL A 112 -6.86 0.07 -0.63
C VAL A 112 -5.42 0.14 -1.15
N PHE A 113 -5.22 0.41 -2.45
CA PHE A 113 -3.90 0.61 -3.02
C PHE A 113 -3.17 1.81 -2.38
N LYS A 114 -3.86 2.92 -2.17
CA LYS A 114 -3.33 4.09 -1.44
C LYS A 114 -2.88 3.76 -0.03
N SER A 115 -3.66 2.99 0.72
CA SER A 115 -3.27 2.57 2.06
C SER A 115 -1.93 1.83 2.09
N PHE A 116 -1.68 0.93 1.14
CA PHE A 116 -0.42 0.19 1.10
C PHE A 116 0.77 1.00 0.55
N VAL A 117 0.53 1.99 -0.33
CA VAL A 117 1.56 2.99 -0.67
C VAL A 117 1.96 3.78 0.58
N LEU A 118 0.99 4.26 1.36
CA LEU A 118 1.26 5.00 2.59
C LEU A 118 1.90 4.14 3.68
N LYS A 119 1.52 2.85 3.78
CA LYS A 119 2.19 1.90 4.66
C LYS A 119 3.67 1.76 4.29
N THR A 120 3.97 1.60 3.00
CA THR A 120 5.36 1.50 2.52
C THR A 120 6.15 2.78 2.80
N LYS A 121 5.53 3.96 2.64
CA LYS A 121 6.13 5.22 3.06
C LYS A 121 6.45 5.22 4.57
N GLY A 122 5.49 4.81 5.40
CA GLY A 122 5.71 4.68 6.84
C GLY A 122 6.88 3.75 7.16
N ASP A 123 6.94 2.58 6.53
CA ASP A 123 8.03 1.63 6.75
C ASP A 123 9.40 2.27 6.40
N LEU A 124 9.48 3.01 5.29
CA LEU A 124 10.69 3.75 4.91
C LEU A 124 11.07 4.84 5.93
N GLU A 125 10.12 5.64 6.37
CA GLU A 125 10.33 6.73 7.34
C GLU A 125 10.82 6.20 8.70
N TYR A 126 10.23 5.08 9.15
CA TYR A 126 10.58 4.44 10.42
C TYR A 126 11.73 3.43 10.29
N ARG A 127 12.37 3.32 9.12
CA ARG A 127 13.47 2.38 8.83
C ARG A 127 13.10 0.92 9.12
N ILE A 128 11.84 0.58 8.88
CA ILE A 128 11.30 -0.77 8.88
C ILE A 128 11.50 -1.37 7.49
N ALA A 129 11.80 -2.67 7.44
CA ALA A 129 12.02 -3.41 6.20
C ALA A 129 10.76 -3.35 5.29
N PRO A 130 10.81 -2.69 4.11
CA PRO A 130 9.61 -2.36 3.32
C PRO A 130 9.12 -3.51 2.42
N GLN A 131 9.80 -4.66 2.42
CA GLN A 131 9.53 -5.74 1.46
C GLN A 131 8.10 -6.25 1.56
N GLU A 132 7.55 -6.35 2.77
CA GLU A 132 6.19 -6.87 2.94
C GLU A 132 5.14 -5.85 2.52
N SER A 133 5.27 -4.59 2.93
CA SER A 133 4.36 -3.52 2.49
C SER A 133 4.38 -3.33 0.98
N VAL A 134 5.54 -3.49 0.34
CA VAL A 134 5.68 -3.46 -1.13
C VAL A 134 4.92 -4.62 -1.78
N LYS A 135 4.99 -5.84 -1.24
CA LYS A 135 4.22 -6.98 -1.77
C LYS A 135 2.71 -6.76 -1.62
N GLU A 136 2.27 -6.21 -0.50
CA GLU A 136 0.87 -5.87 -0.28
C GLU A 136 0.40 -4.77 -1.24
N MET A 137 1.22 -3.74 -1.45
CA MET A 137 0.99 -2.67 -2.41
C MET A 137 0.84 -3.20 -3.83
N VAL A 138 1.75 -4.09 -4.27
CA VAL A 138 1.68 -4.75 -5.59
C VAL A 138 0.41 -5.60 -5.71
N THR A 139 0.03 -6.29 -4.64
CA THR A 139 -1.20 -7.09 -4.60
C THR A 139 -2.44 -6.20 -4.73
N ALA A 140 -2.50 -5.07 -4.02
CA ALA A 140 -3.59 -4.11 -4.10
C ALA A 140 -3.69 -3.44 -5.48
N TYR A 141 -2.56 -3.08 -6.09
CA TYR A 141 -2.53 -2.57 -7.46
C TYR A 141 -3.08 -3.58 -8.47
N ASN A 142 -2.69 -4.85 -8.32
CA ASN A 142 -3.22 -5.93 -9.15
C ASN A 142 -4.73 -6.15 -8.95
N ALA A 143 -5.22 -6.03 -7.72
CA ALA A 143 -6.65 -6.09 -7.44
C ALA A 143 -7.42 -4.94 -8.11
N LEU A 144 -6.86 -3.73 -8.13
CA LEU A 144 -7.40 -2.59 -8.88
C LEU A 144 -7.44 -2.88 -10.39
N ARG A 145 -6.32 -3.35 -10.98
CA ARG A 145 -6.28 -3.69 -12.41
C ARG A 145 -7.29 -4.77 -12.79
N ASN A 146 -7.42 -5.80 -11.96
CA ASN A 146 -8.40 -6.85 -12.17
C ASN A 146 -9.84 -6.33 -12.08
N GLN A 147 -10.12 -5.35 -11.20
CA GLN A 147 -11.46 -4.76 -11.09
C GLN A 147 -11.90 -4.07 -12.39
N PHE A 148 -10.98 -3.44 -13.14
CA PHE A 148 -11.31 -2.91 -14.47
C PHE A 148 -11.76 -4.02 -15.42
N ASN A 149 -11.09 -5.18 -15.39
CA ASN A 149 -11.48 -6.33 -16.22
C ASN A 149 -12.86 -6.87 -15.86
N VAL A 150 -13.17 -6.95 -14.57
CA VAL A 150 -14.47 -7.41 -14.07
C VAL A 150 -15.59 -6.49 -14.58
N ILE A 151 -15.41 -5.17 -14.44
CA ILE A 151 -16.41 -4.18 -14.86
C ILE A 151 -16.67 -4.22 -16.37
N THR A 152 -15.63 -4.39 -17.19
CA THR A 152 -15.81 -4.41 -18.65
C THR A 152 -16.28 -5.75 -19.21
N ASN A 153 -16.15 -6.85 -18.45
CA ASN A 153 -16.64 -8.17 -18.82
C ASN A 153 -18.08 -8.42 -18.37
N ASN A 154 -18.49 -7.89 -17.21
CA ASN A 154 -19.85 -7.98 -16.68
C ASN A 154 -20.41 -6.57 -16.44
N PRO A 155 -20.84 -5.86 -17.50
CA PRO A 155 -21.68 -4.69 -17.28
C PRO A 155 -23.00 -5.21 -16.72
N LEU A 156 -23.17 -5.21 -15.40
CA LEU A 156 -24.48 -5.33 -14.79
C LEU A 156 -25.29 -4.15 -15.32
N ASP A 157 -26.16 -4.42 -16.28
CA ASP A 157 -27.12 -3.44 -16.78
C ASP A 157 -28.20 -3.27 -15.71
N ILE A 158 -27.94 -2.39 -14.74
CA ILE A 158 -28.88 -2.06 -13.66
C ILE A 158 -30.23 -1.60 -14.24
N LYS A 159 -30.25 -1.09 -15.48
CA LYS A 159 -31.47 -0.72 -16.17
C LYS A 159 -32.37 -1.91 -16.47
N SER A 160 -31.80 -3.08 -16.74
CA SER A 160 -32.54 -4.34 -16.97
C SER A 160 -33.07 -5.01 -15.70
N LEU A 161 -32.64 -4.55 -14.51
CA LEU A 161 -33.11 -5.07 -13.22
C LEU A 161 -34.28 -4.26 -12.63
N LEU A 162 -34.63 -3.13 -13.27
CA LEU A 162 -35.67 -2.19 -12.80
C LEU A 162 -36.92 -2.19 -13.71
N GLU A 163 -36.97 -3.06 -14.72
CA GLU A 163 -38.16 -3.37 -15.54
C GLU A 163 -38.86 -4.63 -15.02
#